data_AF-A0A2H3HDB2-F1
#
_entry.id   AF-A0A2H3HDB2-F1
#
_cell.length_a   1.000
_cell.length_b   1.000
_cell.length_c   1.000
_cell.angle_alpha   90.00
_cell.angle_beta   90.00
_cell.angle_gamma   90.00
#
_symmetry.space_group_name_H-M   'P 1'
#
loop_
_entity.id
_entity.type
_entity.pdbx_description
1 polymer ?
#
loop_
_entity_poly.entity_id
_entity_poly.type
_entity_poly.pdbx_seq_one_letter_code
_entity_poly.pdbx_strand_id
1 'polypeptide(L)'
;MKFITLCAYALAFFSTGVHSYPVTSDNLNCRSGPGTAFAIKKSYKKGQDVTITCQTQGDKVEGNSIWDKTSDGCYVADKYVKTGKDGYVKGKCTNVPKPSKNKKIPGPRFNDYPYKNSCGPADKWLYFKCQCTSFVAWRVNERLGIKFHNKYKGKAWGNGNQWDEAARASGVRVDNKPVPGCIAQTNAGKSGHVAWVSAVDGDMVFVEEYNWNNYRAYGTRKVHKSKFNYIHLKV
;
A
#
# COMPACT_ATOMS: atom_id res chain seq x y z
N MET A 1 -31.05 33.06 64.51
CA MET A 1 -31.11 32.71 63.08
C MET A 1 -29.68 32.55 62.58
N LYS A 2 -29.26 31.32 62.21
CA LYS A 2 -27.93 31.04 61.65
C LYS A 2 -28.10 30.80 60.15
N PHE A 3 -27.56 31.70 59.33
CA PHE A 3 -27.51 31.53 57.87
C PHE A 3 -26.34 30.61 57.53
N ILE A 4 -26.65 29.49 56.88
CA ILE A 4 -25.65 28.56 56.32
C ILE A 4 -25.46 28.95 54.85
N THR A 5 -24.31 29.52 54.52
CA THR A 5 -23.92 29.82 53.15
C THR A 5 -23.43 28.54 52.48
N LEU A 6 -24.20 28.03 51.52
CA LEU A 6 -23.79 26.95 50.62
C LEU A 6 -22.97 27.55 49.46
N CYS A 7 -21.65 27.37 49.49
CA CYS A 7 -20.80 27.63 48.33
C CYS A 7 -21.02 26.52 47.29
N ALA A 8 -21.68 26.84 46.18
CA ALA A 8 -21.75 25.97 45.02
C ALA A 8 -20.40 25.99 44.28
N TYR A 9 -19.64 24.89 44.37
CA TYR A 9 -18.46 24.69 43.55
C TYR A 9 -18.89 24.27 42.14
N ALA A 10 -18.78 25.19 41.17
CA ALA A 10 -18.91 24.84 39.76
C ALA A 10 -17.66 24.07 39.32
N LEU A 11 -17.81 22.77 39.07
CA LEU A 11 -16.79 21.95 38.40
C LEU A 11 -16.66 22.42 36.94
N ALA A 12 -15.58 23.14 36.64
CA ALA A 12 -15.22 23.46 35.26
C ALA A 12 -14.76 22.18 34.54
N PHE A 13 -15.61 21.66 33.65
CA PHE A 13 -15.20 20.61 32.71
C PHE A 13 -14.31 21.24 31.64
N PHE A 14 -13.00 21.03 31.75
CA PHE A 14 -12.07 21.33 30.66
C PHE A 14 -12.29 20.30 29.54
N SER A 15 -13.04 20.68 28.49
CA SER A 15 -13.10 19.93 27.24
C SER A 15 -11.72 20.03 26.58
N THR A 16 -10.88 19.00 26.75
CA THR A 16 -9.68 18.85 25.92
C THR A 16 -10.17 18.54 24.51
N GLY A 17 -10.28 19.58 23.67
CA GLY A 17 -10.71 19.44 22.28
C GLY A 17 -9.91 18.34 21.59
N VAL A 18 -10.61 17.26 21.22
CA VAL A 18 -10.02 16.20 20.42
C VAL A 18 -9.86 16.77 19.01
N HIS A 19 -8.69 17.34 18.72
CA HIS A 19 -8.38 17.82 17.37
C HIS A 19 -8.40 16.63 16.39
N SER A 20 -9.41 16.63 15.52
CA SER A 20 -9.48 15.77 14.35
C SER A 20 -8.89 16.48 13.13
N TYR A 21 -8.41 15.68 12.19
CA TYR A 21 -7.78 16.16 10.96
C TYR A 21 -8.40 15.42 9.77
N PRO A 22 -8.85 16.13 8.72
CA PRO A 22 -9.51 15.50 7.60
C PRO A 22 -8.50 14.81 6.67
N VAL A 23 -8.90 13.63 6.16
CA VAL A 23 -8.16 12.87 5.16
C VAL A 23 -8.28 13.52 3.78
N THR A 24 -7.16 13.63 3.05
CA THR A 24 -7.12 14.29 1.73
C THR A 24 -7.16 13.30 0.55
N SER A 25 -6.84 12.03 0.81
CA SER A 25 -6.83 10.94 -0.19
C SER A 25 -8.19 10.23 -0.28
N ASP A 26 -8.57 9.77 -1.48
CA ASP A 26 -9.82 9.02 -1.71
C ASP A 26 -9.90 7.72 -0.89
N ASN A 27 -8.76 7.10 -0.61
CA ASN A 27 -8.68 5.88 0.18
C ASN A 27 -7.35 5.78 0.95
N LEU A 28 -7.35 6.26 2.19
CA LEU A 28 -6.18 6.24 3.07
C LEU A 28 -6.14 4.96 3.89
N ASN A 29 -5.12 4.14 3.67
CA ASN A 29 -4.94 2.89 4.41
C ASN A 29 -4.34 3.16 5.80
N CYS A 30 -5.03 2.70 6.83
CA CYS A 30 -4.55 2.70 8.20
C CYS A 30 -3.92 1.34 8.54
N ARG A 31 -2.67 1.35 8.99
CA ARG A 31 -1.81 0.17 9.01
C ARG A 31 -1.39 -0.24 10.42
N SER A 32 -0.91 -1.46 10.58
CA SER A 32 -0.46 -1.96 11.88
C SER A 32 0.86 -1.36 12.38
N GLY A 33 1.54 -0.54 11.58
CA GLY A 33 2.75 0.20 11.93
C GLY A 33 3.06 1.30 10.91
N PRO A 34 4.05 2.17 11.18
CA PRO A 34 4.36 3.35 10.39
C PRO A 34 5.15 2.99 9.12
N GLY A 35 4.48 2.30 8.22
CA GLY A 35 5.11 1.85 6.99
C GLY A 35 4.13 1.15 6.09
N THR A 36 4.43 1.18 4.82
CA THR A 36 3.60 0.64 3.76
C THR A 36 3.64 -0.89 3.66
N ALA A 37 4.65 -1.50 4.27
CA ALA A 37 4.76 -2.94 4.45
C ALA A 37 3.85 -3.50 5.55
N PHE A 38 3.38 -2.66 6.48
CA PHE A 38 2.51 -3.09 7.56
C PHE A 38 1.11 -3.42 7.04
N ALA A 39 0.52 -4.47 7.64
CA ALA A 39 -0.82 -4.93 7.32
C ALA A 39 -1.83 -3.79 7.43
N ILE A 40 -2.78 -3.74 6.49
CA ILE A 40 -3.89 -2.77 6.53
C ILE A 40 -4.86 -3.27 7.60
N LYS A 41 -5.16 -2.43 8.58
CA LYS A 41 -6.19 -2.69 9.59
C LYS A 41 -7.55 -2.18 9.14
N LYS A 42 -7.58 -1.02 8.47
CA LYS A 42 -8.78 -0.39 7.89
C LYS A 42 -8.38 0.67 6.87
N SER A 43 -9.37 1.31 6.27
CA SER A 43 -9.17 2.51 5.45
C SER A 43 -10.11 3.64 5.83
N TYR A 44 -9.69 4.87 5.55
CA TYR A 44 -10.47 6.09 5.67
C TYR A 44 -10.76 6.67 4.30
N LYS A 45 -11.96 7.26 4.14
CA LYS A 45 -12.36 7.96 2.91
C LYS A 45 -11.88 9.41 2.96
N LYS A 46 -11.80 10.06 1.80
CA LYS A 46 -11.56 11.51 1.71
C LYS A 46 -12.59 12.29 2.52
N GLY A 47 -12.11 13.31 3.24
CA GLY A 47 -12.92 14.14 4.13
C GLY A 47 -13.26 13.48 5.47
N GLN A 48 -12.98 12.19 5.65
CA GLN A 48 -13.15 11.56 6.95
C GLN A 48 -12.11 12.10 7.93
N ASP A 49 -12.57 12.41 9.14
CA ASP A 49 -11.74 12.90 10.22
C ASP A 49 -10.99 11.78 10.92
N VAL A 50 -9.70 12.00 11.17
CA VAL A 50 -8.85 11.14 12.01
C VAL A 50 -8.32 11.91 13.21
N THR A 51 -8.37 11.30 14.38
CA THR A 51 -7.73 11.85 15.60
C THR A 51 -6.33 11.30 15.71
N ILE A 52 -5.32 12.18 15.78
CA ILE A 52 -3.91 11.79 15.94
C ILE A 52 -3.58 11.68 17.43
N THR A 53 -3.12 10.51 17.85
CA THR A 53 -2.68 10.22 19.24
C THR A 53 -1.20 10.50 19.45
N CYS A 54 -0.36 10.16 18.46
CA CYS A 54 1.08 10.43 18.45
C CYS A 54 1.61 10.33 17.02
N GLN A 55 2.82 10.84 16.78
CA GLN A 55 3.49 10.78 15.48
C GLN A 55 4.85 10.08 15.55
N THR A 56 5.29 9.52 14.43
CA THR A 56 6.58 8.84 14.34
C THR A 56 7.16 8.89 12.93
N GLN A 57 8.41 8.49 12.78
CA GLN A 57 9.03 8.29 11.47
C GLN A 57 8.74 6.87 10.94
N GLY A 58 8.65 6.76 9.63
CA GLY A 58 8.39 5.51 8.94
C GLY A 58 8.81 5.54 7.49
N ASP A 59 8.24 4.64 6.68
CA ASP A 59 8.48 4.62 5.23
C ASP A 59 8.15 5.99 4.61
N LYS A 60 8.95 6.41 3.62
CA LYS A 60 8.70 7.66 2.91
C LYS A 60 7.53 7.50 1.93
N VAL A 61 6.51 8.33 2.07
CA VAL A 61 5.35 8.41 1.18
C VAL A 61 5.32 9.81 0.56
N GLU A 62 5.54 9.88 -0.76
CA GLU A 62 5.63 11.15 -1.51
C GLU A 62 6.55 12.20 -0.86
N GLY A 63 7.72 11.76 -0.39
CA GLY A 63 8.71 12.65 0.23
C GLY A 63 8.49 12.95 1.72
N ASN A 64 7.34 12.61 2.29
CA ASN A 64 7.06 12.77 3.72
C ASN A 64 7.30 11.42 4.44
N SER A 65 7.98 11.46 5.60
CA SER A 65 8.32 10.26 6.41
C SER A 65 7.56 10.18 7.73
N ILE A 66 6.62 11.10 7.94
CA ILE A 66 5.82 11.22 9.15
C ILE A 66 4.62 10.29 9.02
N TRP A 67 4.36 9.56 10.11
CA TRP A 67 3.22 8.68 10.25
C TRP A 67 2.43 9.03 11.51
N ASP A 68 1.12 9.12 11.35
CA ASP A 68 0.18 9.46 12.42
C ASP A 68 -0.43 8.19 12.98
N LYS A 69 -0.27 7.97 14.28
CA LYS A 69 -1.03 6.95 14.99
C LYS A 69 -2.41 7.50 15.30
N THR A 70 -3.44 6.91 14.72
CA THR A 70 -4.82 7.34 14.95
C THR A 70 -5.40 6.76 16.24
N SER A 71 -6.52 7.31 16.71
CA SER A 71 -7.31 6.75 17.82
C SER A 71 -7.84 5.34 17.54
N ASP A 72 -7.92 4.91 16.28
CA ASP A 72 -8.22 3.53 15.88
C ASP A 72 -7.05 2.54 16.11
N GLY A 73 -5.93 3.00 16.69
CA GLY A 73 -4.79 2.13 17.02
C GLY A 73 -4.01 1.62 15.80
N CYS A 74 -4.02 2.40 14.72
CA CYS A 74 -3.32 2.13 13.48
C CYS A 74 -2.60 3.38 12.97
N TYR A 75 -1.78 3.24 11.94
CA TYR A 75 -0.88 4.28 11.43
C TYR A 75 -1.25 4.68 10.01
N VAL A 76 -1.34 5.98 9.75
CA VAL A 76 -1.52 6.54 8.40
C VAL A 76 -0.34 7.42 8.03
N ALA A 77 -0.09 7.59 6.74
CA ALA A 77 0.92 8.54 6.28
C ALA A 77 0.39 9.97 6.43
N ASP A 78 1.14 10.81 7.14
CA ASP A 78 0.79 12.21 7.43
C ASP A 78 0.58 13.03 6.15
N LYS A 79 1.27 12.67 5.07
CA LYS A 79 1.06 13.22 3.72
C LYS A 79 -0.41 13.33 3.30
N TYR A 80 -1.26 12.40 3.77
CA TYR A 80 -2.67 12.32 3.40
C TYR A 80 -3.63 12.79 4.50
N VAL A 81 -3.11 13.45 5.53
CA VAL A 81 -3.87 14.02 6.64
C VAL A 81 -3.62 15.53 6.67
N LYS A 82 -4.67 16.35 6.68
CA LYS A 82 -4.52 17.81 6.67
C LYS A 82 -4.19 18.34 8.07
N THR A 83 -2.94 18.14 8.50
CA THR A 83 -2.43 18.61 9.80
C THR A 83 -2.10 20.11 9.82
N GLY A 84 -1.91 20.71 8.63
CA GLY A 84 -1.65 22.15 8.46
C GLY A 84 -0.21 22.58 8.73
N LYS A 85 0.72 21.63 8.95
CA LYS A 85 2.16 21.87 9.16
C LYS A 85 2.98 20.74 8.55
N ASP A 86 4.19 21.04 8.08
CA ASP A 86 5.13 20.04 7.52
C ASP A 86 5.89 19.21 8.58
N GLY A 87 5.42 19.25 9.83
CA GLY A 87 6.10 18.66 10.99
C GLY A 87 5.12 18.09 12.01
N TYR A 88 5.63 17.70 13.17
CA TYR A 88 4.79 17.05 14.18
C TYR A 88 3.81 18.05 14.82
N VAL A 89 2.53 17.70 14.78
CA VAL A 89 1.42 18.34 15.50
C VAL A 89 1.13 17.66 16.85
N LYS A 90 1.64 16.44 17.07
CA LYS A 90 1.55 15.70 18.33
C LYS A 90 2.89 15.12 18.76
N GLY A 91 2.97 14.74 20.04
CA GLY A 91 4.17 14.12 20.62
C GLY A 91 4.58 12.82 19.92
N LYS A 92 5.84 12.42 20.10
CA LYS A 92 6.40 11.21 19.48
C LYS A 92 5.78 9.94 20.08
N CYS A 93 5.51 8.95 19.24
CA CYS A 93 5.09 7.63 19.70
C CYS A 93 6.24 6.90 20.42
N THR A 94 5.94 6.26 21.55
CA THR A 94 6.93 5.52 22.37
C THR A 94 7.06 4.05 21.96
N ASN A 95 5.94 3.36 21.75
CA ASN A 95 5.89 1.94 21.37
C ASN A 95 5.55 1.76 19.89
N VAL A 96 6.50 2.12 19.03
CA VAL A 96 6.33 2.06 17.57
C VAL A 96 6.56 0.63 17.08
N PRO A 97 5.58 0.00 16.41
CA PRO A 97 5.77 -1.31 15.78
C PRO A 97 6.91 -1.23 14.78
N LYS A 98 7.91 -2.09 14.95
CA LYS A 98 8.97 -2.28 13.95
C LYS A 98 8.47 -3.24 12.88
N PRO A 99 8.89 -3.09 11.61
CA PRO A 99 8.57 -4.06 10.57
C PRO A 99 8.98 -5.45 11.04
N SER A 100 8.08 -6.44 10.94
CA SER A 100 8.41 -7.80 11.34
C SER A 100 9.61 -8.28 10.51
N LYS A 101 10.65 -8.77 11.18
CA LYS A 101 11.88 -9.21 10.50
C LYS A 101 11.65 -10.41 9.58
N ASN A 102 10.51 -11.12 9.73
CA ASN A 102 10.28 -12.47 9.18
C ASN A 102 8.93 -12.70 8.44
N LYS A 103 8.29 -11.69 7.84
CA LYS A 103 7.27 -11.89 6.78
C LYS A 103 7.32 -10.72 5.79
N LYS A 104 8.08 -10.92 4.73
CA LYS A 104 8.64 -9.94 3.77
C LYS A 104 8.11 -10.38 2.38
N ILE A 105 7.41 -9.61 1.52
CA ILE A 105 7.62 -8.19 1.16
C ILE A 105 6.37 -7.61 0.45
N PRO A 106 5.80 -6.50 0.94
CA PRO A 106 5.30 -5.44 0.07
C PRO A 106 5.76 -4.04 0.51
N GLY A 107 5.99 -3.12 -0.43
CA GLY A 107 6.54 -1.78 -0.19
C GLY A 107 5.53 -0.64 -0.38
N PRO A 108 6.00 0.59 -0.67
CA PRO A 108 5.13 1.76 -0.80
C PRO A 108 4.09 1.65 -1.91
N ARG A 109 2.83 1.98 -1.60
CA ARG A 109 1.72 2.01 -2.56
C ARG A 109 1.52 3.42 -3.12
N PHE A 110 2.42 3.82 -3.99
CA PHE A 110 2.28 5.02 -4.81
C PHE A 110 3.05 4.83 -6.12
N ASN A 111 2.95 5.79 -7.02
CA ASN A 111 3.62 5.72 -8.31
C ASN A 111 5.09 6.19 -8.25
N ASP A 112 5.95 5.28 -7.79
CA ASP A 112 7.43 5.34 -7.80
C ASP A 112 8.05 4.63 -9.01
N TYR A 113 7.23 4.17 -9.96
CA TYR A 113 7.71 3.52 -11.17
C TYR A 113 8.60 4.47 -12.00
N PRO A 114 9.86 4.09 -12.32
CA PRO A 114 10.84 5.00 -12.93
C PRO A 114 10.43 5.52 -14.30
N TYR A 115 9.59 4.78 -15.04
CA TYR A 115 9.16 5.17 -16.39
C TYR A 115 7.75 5.80 -16.41
N LYS A 116 7.20 6.23 -15.27
CA LYS A 116 5.84 6.79 -15.17
C LYS A 116 5.54 7.94 -16.14
N ASN A 117 6.56 8.72 -16.52
CA ASN A 117 6.46 9.84 -17.47
C ASN A 117 7.30 9.62 -18.75
N SER A 118 7.77 8.39 -19.01
CA SER A 118 8.66 8.05 -20.14
C SER A 118 8.22 6.75 -20.80
N CYS A 119 6.95 6.69 -21.18
CA CYS A 119 6.39 5.57 -21.94
C CYS A 119 7.07 5.47 -23.31
N GLY A 120 7.09 4.27 -23.90
CA GLY A 120 7.75 4.07 -25.19
C GLY A 120 8.22 2.64 -25.39
N PRO A 121 9.39 2.41 -26.02
CA PRO A 121 9.87 1.08 -26.37
C PRO A 121 10.19 0.25 -25.12
N ALA A 122 10.69 -0.97 -25.34
CA ALA A 122 11.05 -1.88 -24.27
C ALA A 122 12.02 -1.25 -23.25
N ASP A 123 11.81 -1.57 -21.98
CA ASP A 123 12.72 -1.27 -20.88
C ASP A 123 13.85 -2.32 -20.76
N LYS A 124 14.68 -2.19 -19.73
CA LYS A 124 15.78 -3.12 -19.44
C LYS A 124 15.31 -4.55 -19.06
N TRP A 125 14.04 -4.74 -18.74
CA TRP A 125 13.45 -6.07 -18.49
C TRP A 125 12.78 -6.66 -19.73
N LEU A 126 12.93 -5.99 -20.89
CA LEU A 126 12.41 -6.39 -22.19
C LEU A 126 10.87 -6.33 -22.27
N TYR A 127 10.27 -5.37 -21.56
CA TYR A 127 8.83 -5.07 -21.62
C TYR A 127 8.58 -3.63 -22.04
N PHE A 128 7.52 -3.37 -22.81
CA PHE A 128 7.16 -2.01 -23.20
C PHE A 128 6.86 -1.13 -21.97
N LYS A 129 7.51 0.03 -21.89
CA LYS A 129 7.36 0.95 -20.77
C LYS A 129 5.90 1.39 -20.59
N CYS A 130 5.50 1.55 -19.33
CA CYS A 130 4.13 1.90 -18.91
C CYS A 130 3.10 0.81 -19.21
N GLN A 131 3.51 -0.44 -19.46
CA GLN A 131 2.61 -1.60 -19.49
C GLN A 131 2.58 -2.30 -18.14
N CYS A 132 1.54 -3.10 -17.90
CA CYS A 132 1.38 -3.88 -16.68
C CYS A 132 2.59 -4.81 -16.43
N THR A 133 3.06 -5.51 -17.46
CA THR A 133 4.21 -6.42 -17.42
C THR A 133 5.49 -5.70 -17.03
N SER A 134 5.74 -4.53 -17.61
CA SER A 134 6.90 -3.67 -17.31
C SER A 134 6.90 -3.17 -15.87
N PHE A 135 5.75 -2.66 -15.39
CA PHE A 135 5.60 -2.24 -14.00
C PHE A 135 5.80 -3.38 -13.01
N VAL A 136 5.19 -4.54 -13.27
CA VAL A 136 5.30 -5.71 -12.37
C VAL A 136 6.72 -6.27 -12.40
N ALA A 137 7.36 -6.35 -13.57
CA ALA A 137 8.76 -6.76 -13.68
C ALA A 137 9.66 -5.85 -12.83
N TRP A 138 9.46 -4.53 -12.90
CA TRP A 138 10.16 -3.60 -12.03
C TRP A 138 9.89 -3.86 -10.54
N ARG A 139 8.63 -3.97 -10.12
CA ARG A 139 8.26 -4.24 -8.72
C ARG A 139 8.94 -5.50 -8.19
N VAL A 140 8.92 -6.55 -8.99
CA VAL A 140 9.56 -7.84 -8.70
C VAL A 140 11.06 -7.68 -8.51
N ASN A 141 11.76 -6.99 -9.42
CA ASN A 141 13.21 -6.77 -9.30
C ASN A 141 13.55 -5.91 -8.08
N GLU A 142 12.85 -4.79 -7.91
CA GLU A 142 13.09 -3.82 -6.85
C GLU A 142 12.82 -4.40 -5.46
N ARG A 143 11.69 -5.11 -5.31
CA ARG A 143 11.22 -5.57 -4.01
C ARG A 143 11.76 -6.94 -3.64
N LEU A 144 11.88 -7.87 -4.59
CA LEU A 144 12.31 -9.24 -4.29
C LEU A 144 13.82 -9.44 -4.49
N GLY A 145 14.51 -8.49 -5.14
CA GLY A 145 15.93 -8.60 -5.47
C GLY A 145 16.21 -9.73 -6.46
N ILE A 146 15.25 -10.06 -7.32
CA ILE A 146 15.43 -11.10 -8.33
C ILE A 146 15.69 -10.47 -9.69
N LYS A 147 16.58 -11.07 -10.49
CA LYS A 147 16.88 -10.63 -11.86
C LYS A 147 15.78 -11.09 -12.83
N PHE A 148 14.56 -10.61 -12.64
CA PHE A 148 13.41 -11.00 -13.45
C PHE A 148 13.34 -10.17 -14.73
N HIS A 149 13.06 -10.81 -15.87
CA HIS A 149 12.93 -10.17 -17.17
C HIS A 149 12.13 -11.08 -18.10
N ASN A 150 11.80 -10.62 -19.30
CA ASN A 150 10.98 -11.37 -20.26
C ASN A 150 11.57 -12.70 -20.77
N LYS A 151 12.79 -13.04 -20.33
CA LYS A 151 13.48 -14.32 -20.60
C LYS A 151 13.86 -15.06 -19.31
N TYR A 152 13.18 -14.78 -18.21
CA TYR A 152 13.54 -15.29 -16.88
C TYR A 152 13.59 -16.82 -16.88
N LYS A 153 14.68 -17.37 -16.32
CA LYS A 153 15.01 -18.81 -16.33
C LYS A 153 14.94 -19.46 -17.73
N GLY A 154 15.29 -18.71 -18.77
CA GLY A 154 15.34 -19.21 -20.15
C GLY A 154 13.97 -19.41 -20.81
N LYS A 155 12.88 -18.94 -20.18
CA LYS A 155 11.52 -19.01 -20.75
C LYS A 155 11.06 -17.64 -21.21
N ALA A 156 10.30 -17.58 -22.30
CA ALA A 156 9.66 -16.35 -22.74
C ALA A 156 8.40 -16.10 -21.90
N TRP A 157 8.36 -15.00 -21.14
CA TRP A 157 7.23 -14.68 -20.26
C TRP A 157 6.12 -13.91 -20.97
N GLY A 158 6.46 -13.10 -21.98
CA GLY A 158 5.52 -12.50 -22.91
C GLY A 158 4.49 -11.56 -22.28
N ASN A 159 3.31 -11.55 -22.88
CA ASN A 159 2.16 -10.76 -22.44
C ASN A 159 1.59 -11.30 -21.11
N GLY A 160 0.77 -10.50 -20.42
CA GLY A 160 0.24 -10.87 -19.10
C GLY A 160 -0.51 -12.21 -19.08
N ASN A 161 -1.21 -12.56 -20.16
CA ASN A 161 -1.91 -13.85 -20.33
C ASN A 161 -0.99 -15.06 -20.58
N GLN A 162 0.33 -14.86 -20.59
CA GLN A 162 1.32 -15.94 -20.80
C GLN A 162 2.19 -16.15 -19.55
N TRP A 163 2.05 -15.28 -18.54
CA TRP A 163 2.93 -15.28 -17.39
C TRP A 163 2.72 -16.51 -16.50
N ASP A 164 1.50 -17.05 -16.39
CA ASP A 164 1.27 -18.23 -15.57
C ASP A 164 1.80 -19.51 -16.23
N GLU A 165 1.65 -19.70 -17.55
CA GLU A 165 2.30 -20.81 -18.24
C GLU A 165 3.83 -20.68 -18.20
N ALA A 166 4.37 -19.48 -18.44
CA ALA A 166 5.81 -19.24 -18.37
C ALA A 166 6.37 -19.46 -16.95
N ALA A 167 5.60 -19.09 -15.92
CA ALA A 167 5.94 -19.36 -14.52
C ALA A 167 6.01 -20.87 -14.25
N ARG A 168 4.98 -21.62 -14.63
CA ARG A 168 4.96 -23.09 -14.48
C ARG A 168 6.13 -23.74 -15.21
N ALA A 169 6.39 -23.32 -16.46
CA ALA A 169 7.53 -23.80 -17.25
C ALA A 169 8.91 -23.41 -16.66
N SER A 170 8.94 -22.39 -15.80
CA SER A 170 10.13 -21.91 -15.08
C SER A 170 10.27 -22.54 -13.68
N GLY A 171 9.43 -23.51 -13.34
CA GLY A 171 9.37 -24.16 -12.02
C GLY A 171 8.93 -23.22 -10.90
N VAL A 172 8.16 -22.18 -11.22
CA VAL A 172 7.60 -21.23 -10.25
C VAL A 172 6.19 -21.69 -9.87
N ARG A 173 5.88 -21.70 -8.57
CA ARG A 173 4.55 -22.08 -8.07
C ARG A 173 3.51 -21.10 -8.59
N VAL A 174 2.41 -21.64 -9.13
CA VAL A 174 1.21 -20.88 -9.52
C VAL A 174 0.00 -21.54 -8.87
N ASP A 175 -0.76 -20.79 -8.08
CA ASP A 175 -1.94 -21.29 -7.38
C ASP A 175 -3.00 -20.19 -7.17
N ASN A 176 -4.04 -20.47 -6.37
CA ASN A 176 -5.13 -19.56 -6.05
C ASN A 176 -4.99 -18.92 -4.65
N LYS A 177 -3.80 -19.00 -4.02
CA LYS A 177 -3.54 -18.53 -2.67
C LYS A 177 -2.69 -17.25 -2.72
N PRO A 178 -3.31 -16.06 -2.64
CA PRO A 178 -2.55 -14.82 -2.70
C PRO A 178 -1.65 -14.67 -1.48
N VAL A 179 -0.42 -14.23 -1.72
CA VAL A 179 0.53 -13.84 -0.67
C VAL A 179 1.05 -12.44 -1.00
N PRO A 180 1.13 -11.51 -0.03
CA PRO A 180 1.77 -10.23 -0.29
C PRO A 180 3.17 -10.40 -0.87
N GLY A 181 3.41 -9.81 -2.03
CA GLY A 181 4.64 -9.96 -2.81
C GLY A 181 4.56 -10.92 -4.00
N CYS A 182 3.46 -11.67 -4.15
CA CYS A 182 3.24 -12.47 -5.35
C CYS A 182 2.70 -11.60 -6.50
N ILE A 183 2.67 -12.17 -7.70
CA ILE A 183 2.05 -11.52 -8.86
C ILE A 183 0.63 -12.04 -9.00
N ALA A 184 -0.34 -11.13 -9.11
CA ALA A 184 -1.69 -11.45 -9.54
C ALA A 184 -1.74 -11.45 -11.06
N GLN A 185 -2.23 -12.52 -11.67
CA GLN A 185 -2.21 -12.74 -13.12
C GLN A 185 -3.58 -13.19 -13.62
N THR A 186 -3.98 -12.72 -14.79
CA THR A 186 -5.20 -13.19 -15.46
C THR A 186 -5.04 -13.26 -16.98
N ASN A 187 -5.68 -14.26 -17.59
CA ASN A 187 -5.76 -14.42 -19.04
C ASN A 187 -6.88 -13.59 -19.66
N ALA A 188 -7.68 -12.88 -18.86
CA ALA A 188 -8.79 -12.07 -19.35
C ALA A 188 -8.30 -10.90 -20.23
N GLY A 189 -8.92 -10.73 -21.40
CA GLY A 189 -8.56 -9.71 -22.39
C GLY A 189 -7.47 -10.17 -23.38
N LYS A 190 -7.24 -9.37 -24.42
CA LYS A 190 -6.39 -9.75 -25.57
C LYS A 190 -4.93 -10.09 -25.20
N SER A 191 -4.39 -9.41 -24.21
CA SER A 191 -2.99 -9.59 -23.75
C SER A 191 -2.91 -10.06 -22.30
N GLY A 192 -4.03 -10.42 -21.69
CA GLY A 192 -4.14 -10.65 -20.25
C GLY A 192 -3.73 -9.43 -19.42
N HIS A 193 -3.54 -9.66 -18.12
CA HIS A 193 -3.10 -8.63 -17.21
C HIS A 193 -2.30 -9.20 -16.03
N VAL A 194 -1.33 -8.41 -15.55
CA VAL A 194 -0.57 -8.72 -14.34
C VAL A 194 -0.52 -7.52 -13.40
N ALA A 195 -0.53 -7.81 -12.11
CA ALA A 195 -0.48 -6.81 -11.05
C ALA A 195 0.39 -7.30 -9.87
N TRP A 196 0.92 -6.38 -9.09
CA TRP A 196 1.68 -6.68 -7.88
C TRP A 196 0.74 -6.82 -6.68
N VAL A 197 0.79 -7.93 -5.94
CA VAL A 197 0.00 -8.10 -4.72
C VAL A 197 0.66 -7.38 -3.56
N SER A 198 0.05 -6.28 -3.12
CA SER A 198 0.56 -5.41 -2.06
C SER A 198 0.05 -5.78 -0.67
N ALA A 199 -1.12 -6.40 -0.57
CA ALA A 199 -1.67 -6.91 0.68
C ALA A 199 -2.78 -7.93 0.40
N VAL A 200 -3.09 -8.75 1.40
CA VAL A 200 -4.18 -9.72 1.40
C VAL A 200 -4.95 -9.57 2.71
N ASP A 201 -6.27 -9.55 2.62
CA ASP A 201 -7.21 -9.33 3.71
C ASP A 201 -8.39 -10.29 3.52
N GLY A 202 -8.30 -11.47 4.14
CA GLY A 202 -9.23 -12.57 3.90
C GLY A 202 -9.27 -12.96 2.42
N ASP A 203 -10.45 -12.89 1.82
CA ASP A 203 -10.66 -13.17 0.40
C ASP A 203 -10.40 -11.98 -0.52
N MET A 204 -9.99 -10.85 0.03
CA MET A 204 -9.71 -9.64 -0.73
C MET A 204 -8.21 -9.43 -0.91
N VAL A 205 -7.83 -8.99 -2.10
CA VAL A 205 -6.45 -8.74 -2.51
C VAL A 205 -6.31 -7.30 -2.94
N PHE A 206 -5.29 -6.64 -2.40
CA PHE A 206 -4.91 -5.29 -2.78
C PHE A 206 -3.81 -5.36 -3.82
N VAL A 207 -4.09 -4.86 -5.02
CA VAL A 207 -3.14 -4.88 -6.13
C VAL A 207 -2.67 -3.49 -6.50
N GLU A 208 -1.41 -3.40 -6.94
CA GLU A 208 -0.84 -2.26 -7.65
C GLU A 208 -0.61 -2.64 -9.10
N GLU A 209 -0.96 -1.76 -10.03
CA GLU A 209 -0.88 -2.09 -11.45
C GLU A 209 -0.75 -0.85 -12.34
N TYR A 210 -0.39 -1.11 -13.60
CA TYR A 210 -0.46 -0.15 -14.69
C TYR A 210 -1.49 -0.63 -15.71
N ASN A 211 -2.21 0.28 -16.35
CA ASN A 211 -3.07 0.01 -17.52
C ASN A 211 -4.34 -0.79 -17.26
N TRP A 212 -4.85 -0.75 -16.02
CA TRP A 212 -6.17 -1.29 -15.73
C TRP A 212 -7.26 -0.21 -15.83
N ASN A 213 -7.26 0.78 -14.92
CA ASN A 213 -8.28 1.83 -14.91
C ASN A 213 -8.06 2.90 -15.98
N ASN A 214 -6.81 3.17 -16.33
CA ASN A 214 -6.42 4.27 -17.21
C ASN A 214 -5.26 3.84 -18.10
N TYR A 215 -5.28 4.25 -19.36
CA TYR A 215 -4.21 3.96 -20.30
C TYR A 215 -2.87 4.54 -19.82
N ARG A 216 -1.83 3.70 -19.74
CA ARG A 216 -0.45 4.08 -19.36
C ARG A 216 -0.31 4.72 -17.98
N ALA A 217 -1.22 4.41 -17.05
CA ALA A 217 -1.21 5.02 -15.72
C ALA A 217 -1.26 3.99 -14.59
N TYR A 218 -0.67 4.39 -13.45
CA TYR A 218 -0.71 3.65 -12.19
C TYR A 218 -2.12 3.63 -11.59
N GLY A 219 -2.48 2.51 -10.99
CA GLY A 219 -3.69 2.37 -10.21
C GLY A 219 -3.51 1.36 -9.08
N THR A 220 -4.46 1.40 -8.14
CA THR A 220 -4.61 0.35 -7.14
C THR A 220 -6.06 -0.11 -7.09
N ARG A 221 -6.27 -1.37 -6.72
CA ARG A 221 -7.61 -1.93 -6.52
C ARG A 221 -7.65 -2.87 -5.33
N LYS A 222 -8.82 -2.97 -4.70
CA LYS A 222 -9.19 -4.06 -3.79
C LYS A 222 -10.16 -4.97 -4.55
N VAL A 223 -9.78 -6.22 -4.81
CA VAL A 223 -10.61 -7.18 -5.55
C VAL A 223 -10.65 -8.53 -4.86
N HIS A 224 -11.67 -9.32 -5.15
CA HIS A 224 -11.76 -10.68 -4.65
C HIS A 224 -10.65 -11.56 -5.25
N LYS A 225 -10.08 -12.47 -4.44
CA LYS A 225 -8.93 -13.29 -4.83
C LYS A 225 -9.18 -14.19 -6.04
N SER A 226 -10.44 -14.57 -6.28
CA SER A 226 -10.83 -15.40 -7.41
C SER A 226 -10.67 -14.74 -8.79
N LYS A 227 -10.32 -13.45 -8.85
CA LYS A 227 -10.09 -12.75 -10.12
C LYS A 227 -8.74 -13.09 -10.78
N PHE A 228 -7.84 -13.75 -10.05
CA PHE A 228 -6.47 -13.97 -10.50
C PHE A 228 -5.95 -15.36 -10.14
N ASN A 229 -4.97 -15.80 -10.93
CA ASN A 229 -3.96 -16.76 -10.52
C ASN A 229 -2.83 -16.01 -9.81
N TYR A 230 -2.11 -16.68 -8.91
CA TYR A 230 -1.02 -16.10 -8.15
C TYR A 230 0.31 -16.78 -8.43
N ILE A 231 1.27 -16.00 -8.94
CA ILE A 231 2.63 -16.47 -9.28
C ILE A 231 3.60 -16.10 -8.16
N HIS A 232 4.30 -17.11 -7.64
CA HIS A 232 5.07 -17.05 -6.41
C HIS A 232 6.58 -17.13 -6.65
N LEU A 233 7.20 -16.01 -7.03
CA LEU A 233 8.61 -15.97 -7.38
C LEU A 233 9.56 -16.13 -6.18
N LYS A 234 9.15 -15.71 -4.98
CA LYS A 234 9.95 -15.77 -3.73
C LYS A 234 9.10 -15.84 -2.45
N VAL A 235 7.78 -15.94 -2.57
CA VAL A 235 6.82 -15.85 -1.46
C VAL A 235 5.88 -17.04 -1.40
#